data_AF-A0A8J8CPE0-F1
#
_entry.id   AF-A0A8J8CPE0-F1
#
_cell.length_a   1.000
_cell.length_b   1.000
_cell.length_c   1.000
_cell.angle_alpha   90.00
_cell.angle_beta   90.00
_cell.angle_gamma   90.00
#
_symmetry.space_group_name_H-M   'P 1'
#
loop_
_entity.id
_entity.type
_entity.pdbx_description
1 polymer ?
#
loop_
_entity_poly.entity_id
_entity_poly.type
_entity_poly.pdbx_seq_one_letter_code
_entity_poly.pdbx_strand_id
1 'polypeptide(L)'
;MTKFFNKLFPKKSGNKRGISPVIATILLIALTVAAAAIIYFVVVPVLRGESELIQMSTLTLTDTDADNKFDTITTDLLNMGTDLATLDDTVSVIIYAGATQTVEWQVSGELEYQVQIEREITIHTSVNESEIEPLTSFEVIFSYNGKTLTTGRQLSKYIFTGEGGEGGEDPPYEEDGYIPMNLYMRTYLQDPPRTQGSFPTTTGYSPLLWFIVGSFESGQRRLGSNANDYISSNGFGAAEDYHPYIGTTDQFTQDISAHTGYTALPYNDTGDYPGCITYCGNDFDDGDTLNWPHRGINYMFTYIYNPTASAMDIDISCQVDDIYTLWVNGVAEDYGSDSRVWHDPVTITMNPGYNIITLRTIDTGGNWDAQILLWDTGAVDPFTSLLNVWPIEPPTSSYW
;
A
#
# COMPACT_ATOMS: atom_id res chain seq x y z
N MET A 1 -59.09 -3.47 -8.24
CA MET A 1 -57.97 -4.38 -8.62
C MET A 1 -58.31 -5.87 -8.67
N THR A 2 -59.50 -6.32 -8.23
CA THR A 2 -59.87 -7.76 -8.22
C THR A 2 -60.32 -8.34 -9.57
N LYS A 3 -60.60 -7.50 -10.59
CA LYS A 3 -61.02 -7.96 -11.92
C LYS A 3 -59.87 -8.42 -12.82
N PHE A 4 -58.62 -8.09 -12.50
CA PHE A 4 -57.47 -8.42 -13.36
C PHE A 4 -56.95 -9.85 -13.13
N PHE A 5 -56.96 -10.34 -11.89
CA PHE A 5 -56.51 -11.70 -11.56
C PHE A 5 -57.39 -12.81 -12.14
N ASN A 6 -58.70 -12.57 -12.32
CA ASN A 6 -59.60 -13.56 -12.93
C ASN A 6 -59.37 -13.76 -14.43
N LYS A 7 -58.59 -12.90 -15.10
CA LYS A 7 -58.26 -13.04 -16.52
C LYS A 7 -56.95 -13.82 -16.76
N LEU A 8 -56.04 -13.82 -15.79
CA LEU A 8 -54.76 -14.53 -15.87
C LEU A 8 -54.89 -16.02 -15.53
N PHE A 9 -55.92 -16.43 -14.79
CA PHE A 9 -56.18 -17.85 -14.48
C PHE A 9 -57.61 -18.24 -14.89
N PRO A 10 -57.86 -18.51 -16.19
CA PRO A 10 -59.16 -19.00 -16.64
C PRO A 10 -59.48 -20.32 -15.91
N LYS A 11 -60.64 -20.32 -15.24
CA LYS A 11 -61.14 -21.43 -14.42
C LYS A 11 -61.47 -22.63 -15.32
N LYS A 12 -60.45 -23.41 -15.67
CA LYS A 12 -60.59 -24.64 -16.45
C LYS A 12 -61.31 -25.66 -15.56
N SER A 13 -62.57 -25.97 -15.86
CA SER A 13 -63.35 -27.02 -15.17
C SER A 13 -62.77 -28.39 -15.54
N GLY A 14 -61.64 -28.75 -14.94
CA GLY A 14 -61.00 -30.02 -15.14
C GLY A 14 -61.76 -31.14 -14.44
N ASN A 15 -62.02 -32.23 -15.17
CA ASN A 15 -62.39 -33.51 -14.59
C ASN A 15 -61.44 -33.82 -13.42
N LYS A 16 -61.97 -34.02 -12.22
CA LYS A 16 -61.24 -34.47 -11.03
C LYS A 16 -60.70 -35.88 -11.28
N ARG A 17 -59.59 -36.00 -12.02
CA ARG A 17 -58.84 -37.25 -12.11
C ARG A 17 -58.31 -37.54 -10.71
N GLY A 18 -58.83 -38.58 -10.08
CA GLY A 18 -58.34 -39.02 -8.78
C GLY A 18 -56.84 -39.25 -8.85
N ILE A 19 -56.10 -38.64 -7.93
CA ILE A 19 -54.68 -38.91 -7.77
C ILE A 19 -54.58 -40.37 -7.33
N SER A 20 -53.84 -41.18 -8.10
CA SER A 20 -53.61 -42.58 -7.75
C SER A 20 -53.00 -42.66 -6.35
N PRO A 21 -53.55 -43.50 -5.43
CA PRO A 21 -53.01 -43.67 -4.09
C PRO A 21 -51.49 -43.93 -4.08
N VAL A 22 -50.99 -44.68 -5.07
CA VAL A 22 -49.56 -44.99 -5.23
C VAL A 22 -48.73 -43.73 -5.46
N ILE A 23 -49.20 -42.81 -6.31
CA ILE A 23 -48.50 -41.55 -6.60
C ILE A 23 -48.50 -40.65 -5.36
N ALA A 24 -49.61 -40.60 -4.64
CA ALA A 24 -49.71 -39.86 -3.39
C ALA A 24 -48.71 -40.38 -2.33
N THR A 25 -48.56 -41.70 -2.20
CA THR A 25 -47.59 -42.31 -1.27
C THR A 25 -46.15 -41.97 -1.64
N ILE A 26 -45.76 -42.04 -2.92
CA ILE A 26 -44.38 -41.70 -3.35
C ILE A 26 -44.08 -40.22 -3.07
N LEU A 27 -45.02 -39.32 -3.38
CA LEU A 27 -44.87 -37.89 -3.09
C LEU A 27 -44.75 -37.63 -1.58
N LEU A 28 -45.53 -38.34 -0.76
CA LEU A 28 -45.45 -38.22 0.70
C LEU A 28 -44.08 -38.65 1.22
N ILE A 29 -43.54 -39.77 0.72
CA ILE A 29 -42.20 -40.24 1.10
C ILE A 29 -41.14 -39.20 0.68
N ALA A 30 -41.18 -38.72 -0.56
CA ALA A 30 -40.24 -37.71 -1.04
C ALA A 30 -40.29 -36.43 -0.19
N LEU A 31 -41.48 -35.96 0.17
CA LEU A 31 -41.66 -34.79 1.03
C LEU A 31 -41.10 -35.04 2.45
N THR A 32 -41.34 -36.22 3.02
CA THR A 32 -40.82 -36.56 4.35
C THR A 32 -39.30 -36.67 4.37
N VAL A 33 -38.68 -37.22 3.33
CA VAL A 33 -37.22 -37.29 3.19
C VAL A 33 -36.63 -35.89 3.01
N ALA A 34 -37.25 -35.03 2.20
CA ALA A 34 -36.83 -33.65 2.04
C ALA A 34 -36.92 -32.85 3.36
N ALA A 35 -38.02 -33.01 4.10
CA ALA A 35 -38.18 -32.37 5.41
C ALA A 35 -37.14 -32.86 6.43
N ALA A 36 -36.88 -34.17 6.48
CA ALA A 36 -35.83 -34.74 7.34
C ALA A 36 -34.43 -34.23 6.95
N ALA A 37 -34.15 -34.11 5.66
CA ALA A 37 -32.90 -33.54 5.15
C ALA A 37 -32.75 -32.06 5.55
N ILE A 38 -33.80 -31.24 5.41
CA ILE A 38 -33.76 -29.83 5.85
C ILE A 38 -33.50 -29.74 7.35
N ILE A 39 -34.17 -30.55 8.18
CA ILE A 39 -33.91 -30.57 9.63
C ILE A 39 -32.46 -30.96 9.89
N TYR A 40 -31.96 -32.00 9.22
CA TYR A 40 -30.60 -32.48 9.43
C TYR A 40 -29.51 -31.49 8.97
N PHE A 41 -29.69 -30.83 7.82
CA PHE A 41 -28.68 -29.94 7.25
C PHE A 41 -28.81 -28.48 7.70
N VAL A 42 -29.98 -28.04 8.13
CA VAL A 42 -30.22 -26.64 8.53
C VAL A 42 -30.41 -26.53 10.04
N VAL A 43 -31.26 -27.38 10.62
CA VAL A 43 -31.62 -27.25 12.04
C VAL A 43 -30.56 -27.85 12.94
N VAL A 44 -29.98 -29.01 12.60
CA VAL A 44 -28.96 -29.65 13.44
C VAL A 44 -27.69 -28.79 13.60
N PRO A 45 -27.11 -28.17 12.54
CA PRO A 45 -25.98 -27.25 12.73
C PRO A 45 -26.33 -26.07 13.63
N VAL A 46 -27.50 -25.45 13.44
CA VAL A 46 -27.99 -24.36 14.30
C VAL A 46 -28.15 -24.81 15.75
N LEU A 47 -28.63 -26.03 16.00
CA LEU A 47 -28.79 -26.59 17.34
C LEU A 47 -27.47 -27.07 17.98
N ARG A 48 -26.49 -27.46 17.18
CA ARG A 48 -25.18 -27.87 17.70
C ARG A 48 -24.39 -26.69 18.22
N GLY A 49 -24.70 -25.50 17.73
CA GLY A 49 -23.93 -24.32 18.06
C GLY A 49 -22.58 -24.38 17.36
N GLU A 50 -22.21 -23.32 16.66
CA GLU A 50 -20.83 -23.15 16.21
C GLU A 50 -20.36 -21.77 16.62
N SER A 51 -19.22 -21.70 17.29
CA SER A 51 -18.56 -20.42 17.59
C SER A 51 -17.75 -19.97 16.37
N GLU A 52 -17.79 -18.68 16.08
CA GLU A 52 -17.03 -18.06 15.00
C GLU A 52 -16.67 -16.63 15.41
N LEU A 53 -15.40 -16.40 15.73
CA LEU A 53 -14.89 -15.06 16.02
C LEU A 53 -14.45 -14.39 14.72
N ILE A 54 -14.75 -13.11 14.61
CA ILE A 54 -14.16 -12.21 13.60
C ILE A 54 -13.58 -10.98 14.28
N GLN A 55 -12.57 -10.41 13.66
CA GLN A 55 -11.98 -9.13 14.05
C GLN A 55 -12.81 -7.98 13.46
N MET A 56 -13.22 -7.03 14.29
CA MET A 56 -14.09 -5.91 13.89
C MET A 56 -13.35 -4.60 13.71
N SER A 57 -12.25 -4.39 14.44
CA SER A 57 -11.42 -3.18 14.37
C SER A 57 -9.97 -3.49 14.04
N THR A 58 -9.22 -2.47 13.66
CA THR A 58 -7.77 -2.58 13.44
C THR A 58 -7.06 -2.84 14.75
N LEU A 59 -5.94 -3.58 14.70
CA LEU A 59 -5.09 -3.78 15.86
C LEU A 59 -4.46 -2.43 16.28
N THR A 60 -4.66 -2.04 17.53
CA THR A 60 -4.03 -0.85 18.12
C THR A 60 -2.92 -1.32 19.03
N LEU A 61 -1.71 -0.79 18.84
CA LEU A 61 -0.55 -1.11 19.67
C LEU A 61 -0.33 0.00 20.69
N THR A 62 0.14 -0.36 21.89
CA THR A 62 0.53 0.59 22.93
C THR A 62 1.84 0.11 23.56
N ASP A 63 2.70 1.07 23.88
CA ASP A 63 3.89 0.90 24.70
C ASP A 63 3.53 1.38 26.12
N THR A 64 3.41 0.46 27.08
CA THR A 64 2.97 0.82 28.45
C THR A 64 4.10 1.10 29.42
N ASP A 65 5.33 0.70 29.09
CA ASP A 65 6.52 0.88 29.95
C ASP A 65 7.51 1.96 29.44
N ALA A 66 7.21 2.54 28.27
CA ALA A 66 7.95 3.62 27.60
C ALA A 66 9.38 3.23 27.19
N ASP A 67 9.60 1.99 26.78
CA ASP A 67 10.87 1.51 26.24
C ASP A 67 11.01 1.63 24.71
N ASN A 68 9.98 2.21 24.06
CA ASN A 68 9.78 2.36 22.62
C ASN A 68 9.47 1.05 21.88
N LYS A 69 8.95 0.04 22.56
CA LYS A 69 8.41 -1.18 21.95
C LYS A 69 6.98 -1.41 22.39
N PHE A 70 6.22 -2.10 21.54
CA PHE A 70 4.84 -2.40 21.86
C PHE A 70 4.77 -3.67 22.70
N ASP A 71 4.22 -3.51 23.89
CA ASP A 71 3.96 -4.58 24.85
C ASP A 71 2.47 -4.94 24.92
N THR A 72 1.59 -4.15 24.29
CA THR A 72 0.13 -4.27 24.38
C THR A 72 -0.52 -4.12 23.00
N ILE A 73 -1.49 -5.00 22.68
CA ILE A 73 -2.37 -4.88 21.50
C ILE A 73 -3.83 -4.82 21.98
N THR A 74 -4.63 -3.90 21.45
CA THR A 74 -6.08 -3.88 21.60
C THR A 74 -6.79 -4.05 20.27
N THR A 75 -7.94 -4.74 20.27
CA THR A 75 -8.80 -4.92 19.11
C THR A 75 -10.20 -5.32 19.54
N ASP A 76 -11.18 -5.19 18.66
CA ASP A 76 -12.54 -5.67 18.89
C ASP A 76 -12.76 -7.02 18.21
N LEU A 77 -13.35 -7.96 18.95
CA LEU A 77 -13.78 -9.26 18.45
C LEU A 77 -15.30 -9.39 18.55
N LEU A 78 -15.90 -10.01 17.54
CA LEU A 78 -17.33 -10.34 17.50
C LEU A 78 -17.51 -11.83 17.26
N ASN A 79 -18.32 -12.48 18.09
CA ASN A 79 -18.78 -13.83 17.82
C ASN A 79 -19.99 -13.82 16.87
N MET A 80 -19.77 -14.11 15.59
CA MET A 80 -20.84 -14.27 14.60
C MET A 80 -21.48 -15.66 14.59
N GLY A 81 -20.96 -16.58 15.41
CA GLY A 81 -21.46 -17.93 15.54
C GLY A 81 -22.86 -18.03 16.16
N THR A 82 -23.30 -19.26 16.42
CA THR A 82 -24.55 -19.59 17.10
C THR A 82 -24.35 -20.14 18.52
N ASP A 83 -23.10 -20.29 18.97
CA ASP A 83 -22.74 -20.71 20.33
C ASP A 83 -21.71 -19.79 20.98
N LEU A 84 -21.52 -19.92 22.28
CA LEU A 84 -20.46 -19.23 23.04
C LEU A 84 -19.08 -19.53 22.46
N ALA A 85 -18.29 -18.49 22.19
CA ALA A 85 -16.88 -18.61 21.88
C ALA A 85 -16.06 -18.39 23.15
N THR A 86 -15.19 -19.34 23.51
CA THR A 86 -14.25 -19.20 24.61
C THR A 86 -12.84 -19.12 24.05
N LEU A 87 -12.22 -17.95 24.22
CA LEU A 87 -10.84 -17.69 23.82
C LEU A 87 -9.87 -18.36 24.81
N ASP A 88 -8.74 -18.86 24.30
CA ASP A 88 -7.63 -19.29 25.14
C ASP A 88 -7.04 -18.09 25.90
N ASP A 89 -6.40 -18.34 27.04
CA ASP A 89 -5.76 -17.29 27.86
C ASP A 89 -4.48 -16.74 27.23
N THR A 90 -3.99 -17.41 26.18
CA THR A 90 -2.80 -17.05 25.41
C THR A 90 -3.12 -16.86 23.94
N VAL A 91 -2.43 -15.91 23.32
CA VAL A 91 -2.54 -15.57 21.91
C VAL A 91 -1.15 -15.65 21.28
N SER A 92 -1.03 -16.29 20.14
CA SER A 92 0.24 -16.35 19.42
C SER A 92 0.43 -15.11 18.57
N VAL A 93 1.58 -14.47 18.68
CA VAL A 93 2.00 -13.33 17.86
C VAL A 93 3.21 -13.76 17.04
N ILE A 94 3.10 -13.66 15.72
CA ILE A 94 4.22 -13.90 14.79
C ILE A 94 4.82 -12.55 14.44
N ILE A 95 6.11 -12.36 14.72
CA ILE A 95 6.85 -11.13 14.48
C ILE A 95 7.87 -11.39 13.37
N TYR A 96 7.88 -10.53 12.35
CA TYR A 96 8.70 -10.65 11.15
C TYR A 96 9.84 -9.60 11.16
N ALA A 97 10.79 -9.71 12.11
CA ALA A 97 11.94 -8.81 12.24
C ALA A 97 13.26 -9.54 12.03
N GLY A 98 13.87 -9.39 10.84
CA GLY A 98 15.12 -10.07 10.46
C GLY A 98 14.99 -11.59 10.33
N ALA A 99 14.74 -12.30 11.44
CA ALA A 99 14.30 -13.68 11.51
C ALA A 99 12.85 -13.74 12.04
N THR A 100 12.00 -14.57 11.43
CA THR A 100 10.63 -14.76 11.92
C THR A 100 10.63 -15.45 13.27
N GLN A 101 9.95 -14.83 14.25
CA GLN A 101 9.76 -15.37 15.59
C GLN A 101 8.27 -15.53 15.90
N THR A 102 7.91 -16.53 16.69
CA THR A 102 6.55 -16.71 17.22
C THR A 102 6.63 -16.66 18.73
N VAL A 103 5.87 -15.75 19.33
CA VAL A 103 5.83 -15.50 20.77
C VAL A 103 4.40 -15.64 21.28
N GLU A 104 4.23 -15.87 22.59
CA GLU A 104 2.91 -16.01 23.23
C GLU A 104 2.65 -14.80 24.12
N TRP A 105 1.54 -14.10 23.86
CA TRP A 105 1.07 -12.96 24.65
C TRP A 105 -0.15 -13.37 25.47
N GLN A 106 -0.37 -12.71 26.61
CA GLN A 106 -1.44 -13.02 27.57
C GLN A 106 -2.67 -12.16 27.29
N VAL A 107 -3.85 -12.76 27.37
CA VAL A 107 -5.13 -12.03 27.29
C VAL A 107 -5.46 -11.39 28.64
N SER A 108 -5.75 -10.09 28.62
CA SER A 108 -6.36 -9.36 29.73
C SER A 108 -7.85 -9.16 29.44
N GLY A 109 -8.73 -9.63 30.33
CA GLY A 109 -10.18 -9.38 30.26
C GLY A 109 -11.04 -10.63 30.26
N GLU A 110 -12.25 -10.51 29.70
CA GLU A 110 -13.20 -11.62 29.58
C GLU A 110 -12.83 -12.52 28.38
N LEU A 111 -12.76 -13.83 28.62
CA LEU A 111 -12.46 -14.84 27.58
C LEU A 111 -13.72 -15.39 26.89
N GLU A 112 -14.90 -15.03 27.39
CA GLU A 112 -16.18 -15.52 26.90
C GLU A 112 -16.86 -14.49 25.99
N TYR A 113 -17.12 -14.86 24.74
CA TYR A 113 -17.73 -14.01 23.72
C TYR A 113 -19.11 -14.53 23.35
N GLN A 114 -20.14 -13.85 23.87
CA GLN A 114 -21.52 -14.15 23.56
C GLN A 114 -21.85 -13.82 22.10
N VAL A 115 -22.80 -14.55 21.53
CA VAL A 115 -23.24 -14.38 20.13
C VAL A 115 -23.72 -12.96 19.87
N GLN A 116 -23.23 -12.35 18.79
CA GLN A 116 -23.57 -11.00 18.33
C GLN A 116 -23.25 -9.88 19.34
N ILE A 117 -22.31 -10.11 20.26
CA ILE A 117 -21.78 -9.08 21.15
C ILE A 117 -20.33 -8.80 20.77
N GLU A 118 -20.08 -7.57 20.34
CA GLU A 118 -18.75 -7.03 20.09
C GLU A 118 -18.08 -6.66 21.41
N ARG A 119 -16.80 -6.98 21.55
CA ARG A 119 -16.02 -6.69 22.74
C ARG A 119 -14.57 -6.37 22.40
N GLU A 120 -14.04 -5.35 23.05
CA GLU A 120 -12.62 -5.04 23.07
C GLU A 120 -11.87 -6.11 23.87
N ILE A 121 -10.75 -6.56 23.32
CA ILE A 121 -9.76 -7.40 23.97
C ILE A 121 -8.44 -6.65 24.07
N THR A 122 -7.74 -6.85 25.18
CA THR A 122 -6.36 -6.42 25.36
C THR A 122 -5.48 -7.65 25.48
N ILE A 123 -4.45 -7.76 24.66
CA ILE A 123 -3.39 -8.76 24.81
C ILE A 123 -2.08 -8.05 25.15
N HIS A 124 -1.25 -8.65 25.99
CA HIS A 124 -0.02 -8.02 26.44
C HIS A 124 1.10 -9.03 26.70
N THR A 125 2.34 -8.59 26.62
CA THR A 125 3.52 -9.34 27.06
C THR A 125 4.15 -8.67 28.28
N SER A 126 4.81 -9.47 29.11
CA SER A 126 5.71 -8.96 30.17
C SER A 126 7.16 -9.41 29.95
N VAL A 127 7.45 -9.92 28.76
CA VAL A 127 8.76 -10.39 28.32
C VAL A 127 9.28 -9.46 27.24
N ASN A 128 10.33 -8.68 27.56
CA ASN A 128 10.86 -7.65 26.67
C ASN A 128 11.39 -8.20 25.33
N GLU A 129 11.89 -9.44 25.30
CA GLU A 129 12.31 -10.07 24.04
C GLU A 129 11.12 -10.45 23.12
N SER A 130 9.89 -10.40 23.63
CA SER A 130 8.66 -10.73 22.90
C SER A 130 7.85 -9.52 22.48
N GLU A 131 8.30 -8.31 22.81
CA GLU A 131 7.68 -7.06 22.37
C GLU A 131 7.85 -6.85 20.87
N ILE A 132 6.94 -6.08 20.29
CA ILE A 132 7.00 -5.73 18.87
C ILE A 132 7.79 -4.43 18.76
N GLU A 133 8.94 -4.48 18.10
CA GLU A 133 9.68 -3.25 17.75
C GLU A 133 8.84 -2.37 16.81
N PRO A 134 9.02 -1.04 16.81
CA PRO A 134 8.41 -0.17 15.83
C PRO A 134 8.73 -0.62 14.40
N LEU A 135 7.80 -0.38 13.47
CA LEU A 135 7.97 -0.65 12.04
C LEU A 135 8.23 -2.13 11.72
N THR A 136 7.80 -3.03 12.60
CA THR A 136 7.93 -4.48 12.44
C THR A 136 6.62 -5.08 11.98
N SER A 137 6.67 -5.90 10.93
CA SER A 137 5.49 -6.65 10.51
C SER A 137 5.15 -7.72 11.55
N PHE A 138 3.87 -7.89 11.85
CA PHE A 138 3.40 -8.90 12.79
C PHE A 138 2.05 -9.48 12.38
N GLU A 139 1.65 -10.59 12.99
CA GLU A 139 0.36 -11.26 12.78
C GLU A 139 -0.10 -11.87 14.10
N VAL A 140 -1.39 -11.77 14.39
CA VAL A 140 -1.97 -12.27 15.64
C VAL A 140 -2.88 -13.46 15.33
N ILE A 141 -2.70 -14.54 16.09
CA ILE A 141 -3.46 -15.78 15.96
C ILE A 141 -4.18 -16.05 17.28
N PHE A 142 -5.50 -15.86 17.26
CA PHE A 142 -6.40 -16.15 18.36
C PHE A 142 -6.84 -17.61 18.30
N SER A 143 -6.67 -18.37 19.38
CA SER A 143 -7.18 -19.73 19.52
C SER A 143 -8.45 -19.73 20.37
N TYR A 144 -9.52 -20.37 19.89
CA TYR A 144 -10.80 -20.43 20.61
C TYR A 144 -11.55 -21.73 20.29
N ASN A 145 -12.04 -22.44 21.29
CA ASN A 145 -12.80 -23.70 21.11
C ASN A 145 -12.16 -24.70 20.11
N GLY A 146 -10.82 -24.76 20.02
CA GLY A 146 -10.08 -25.59 19.05
C GLY A 146 -10.07 -25.09 17.60
N LYS A 147 -10.51 -23.86 17.34
CA LYS A 147 -10.40 -23.12 16.08
C LYS A 147 -9.36 -21.99 16.21
N THR A 148 -8.97 -21.40 15.09
CA THR A 148 -8.08 -20.23 15.04
C THR A 148 -8.65 -19.10 14.19
N LEU A 149 -8.46 -17.86 14.63
CA LEU A 149 -8.70 -16.63 13.85
C LEU A 149 -7.36 -15.93 13.65
N THR A 150 -7.05 -15.56 12.42
CA THR A 150 -5.79 -14.90 12.05
C THR A 150 -6.08 -13.51 11.50
N THR A 151 -5.44 -12.48 12.07
CA THR A 151 -5.69 -11.05 11.74
C THR A 151 -5.11 -10.59 10.41
N GLY A 152 -4.42 -11.48 9.69
CA GLY A 152 -3.53 -11.13 8.58
C GLY A 152 -2.29 -10.37 9.05
N ARG A 153 -1.34 -10.18 8.13
CA ARG A 153 -0.12 -9.43 8.40
C ARG A 153 -0.44 -7.94 8.56
N GLN A 154 -0.02 -7.39 9.69
CA GLN A 154 -0.07 -5.99 10.08
C GLN A 154 1.34 -5.43 10.19
N LEU A 155 1.49 -4.10 10.26
CA LEU A 155 2.75 -3.41 10.52
C LEU A 155 2.60 -2.61 11.81
N SER A 156 3.54 -2.74 12.75
CA SER A 156 3.53 -1.91 13.94
C SER A 156 3.84 -0.46 13.59
N LYS A 157 3.02 0.46 14.11
CA LYS A 157 3.20 1.91 13.89
C LYS A 157 4.38 2.42 14.70
N TYR A 158 4.77 3.67 14.54
CA TYR A 158 5.59 4.35 15.54
C TYR A 158 4.67 5.17 16.47
N ILE A 159 4.91 5.16 17.79
CA ILE A 159 4.19 6.04 18.74
C ILE A 159 5.20 6.98 19.37
N PHE A 160 5.22 8.23 18.92
CA PHE A 160 6.00 9.30 19.54
C PHE A 160 5.33 9.72 20.85
N THR A 161 5.92 9.38 21.99
CA THR A 161 5.45 9.79 23.33
C THR A 161 6.12 11.10 23.77
N GLY A 162 6.16 12.10 22.88
CA GLY A 162 6.74 13.41 23.18
C GLY A 162 5.84 14.30 24.03
N GLU A 163 5.78 14.07 25.35
CA GLU A 163 5.42 15.14 26.28
C GLU A 163 6.64 16.04 26.52
N GLY A 164 6.85 17.04 25.65
CA GLY A 164 7.74 18.15 26.00
C GLY A 164 8.29 18.98 24.85
N GLY A 165 7.70 20.16 24.63
CA GLY A 165 8.42 21.26 23.96
C GLY A 165 7.53 22.21 23.17
N GLU A 166 7.16 23.35 23.76
CA GLU A 166 6.62 24.48 23.01
C GLU A 166 7.67 25.03 22.03
N GLY A 167 7.30 25.13 20.74
CA GLY A 167 7.77 26.20 19.87
C GLY A 167 8.88 25.87 18.87
N GLY A 168 8.46 25.46 17.66
CA GLY A 168 9.28 25.27 16.47
C GLY A 168 9.04 23.87 15.92
N GLU A 169 8.30 23.75 14.81
CA GLU A 169 8.18 22.49 14.08
C GLU A 169 9.56 22.15 13.53
N ASP A 170 10.32 21.40 14.33
CA ASP A 170 11.49 20.70 13.82
C ASP A 170 11.04 19.74 12.71
N PRO A 171 11.87 19.53 11.66
CA PRO A 171 11.55 18.55 10.63
C PRO A 171 11.22 17.20 11.29
N PRO A 172 10.27 16.42 10.76
CA PRO A 172 9.97 15.09 11.29
C PRO A 172 11.27 14.30 11.37
N TYR A 173 11.78 14.08 12.59
CA TYR A 173 13.01 13.31 12.78
C TYR A 173 12.73 11.84 12.46
N GLU A 174 13.78 11.01 12.36
CA GLU A 174 13.73 9.55 12.13
C GLU A 174 12.70 8.81 13.01
N GLU A 175 12.29 9.45 14.10
CA GLU A 175 11.24 9.04 15.03
C GLU A 175 9.86 8.95 14.35
N ASP A 176 9.44 9.80 13.40
CA ASP A 176 8.07 9.72 12.85
C ASP A 176 7.82 8.59 11.84
N GLY A 177 8.76 7.65 11.67
CA GLY A 177 8.62 6.57 10.67
C GLY A 177 8.90 7.06 9.25
N TYR A 178 9.86 7.97 9.11
CA TYR A 178 10.36 8.44 7.81
C TYR A 178 11.87 8.60 7.92
N ILE A 179 12.58 8.36 6.82
CA ILE A 179 13.97 8.79 6.67
C ILE A 179 13.92 10.10 5.88
N PRO A 180 13.87 11.28 6.53
CA PRO A 180 13.91 12.54 5.82
C PRO A 180 15.32 12.75 5.25
N MET A 181 15.38 13.18 4.01
CA MET A 181 16.58 13.68 3.38
C MET A 181 16.31 15.06 2.80
N ASN A 182 17.26 15.97 3.00
CA ASN A 182 17.23 17.24 2.31
C ASN A 182 17.29 16.98 0.80
N LEU A 183 16.53 17.76 0.04
CA LEU A 183 16.70 17.79 -1.41
C LEU A 183 18.13 18.21 -1.76
N TYR A 184 18.70 17.57 -2.77
CA TYR A 184 20.05 17.86 -3.21
C TYR A 184 20.07 19.08 -4.13
N MET A 185 20.74 20.15 -3.70
CA MET A 185 20.87 21.36 -4.50
C MET A 185 21.80 21.12 -5.69
N ARG A 186 21.30 21.44 -6.89
CA ARG A 186 22.02 21.40 -8.17
C ARG A 186 22.09 22.78 -8.80
N THR A 187 23.19 23.01 -9.49
CA THR A 187 23.44 24.24 -10.25
C THR A 187 23.66 23.91 -11.72
N TYR A 188 23.36 24.85 -12.61
CA TYR A 188 23.58 24.68 -14.05
C TYR A 188 25.04 24.35 -14.42
N LEU A 189 26.01 24.70 -13.57
CA LEU A 189 27.42 24.40 -13.79
C LEU A 189 27.78 22.93 -13.56
N GLN A 190 26.94 22.20 -12.80
CA GLN A 190 27.11 20.78 -12.54
C GLN A 190 26.52 19.93 -13.68
N ASP A 191 25.71 20.50 -14.58
CA ASP A 191 24.96 19.79 -15.64
C ASP A 191 25.71 19.36 -16.93
N PRO A 192 26.82 19.99 -17.37
CA PRO A 192 27.37 19.69 -18.69
C PRO A 192 28.40 18.54 -18.59
N PRO A 193 28.11 17.31 -19.07
CA PRO A 193 27.67 17.06 -20.46
C PRO A 193 26.47 16.10 -20.67
N ARG A 194 25.62 15.88 -19.67
CA ARG A 194 24.68 14.74 -19.67
C ARG A 194 23.31 15.08 -20.29
N THR A 195 22.91 16.34 -20.18
CA THR A 195 21.75 16.89 -20.87
C THR A 195 22.18 17.58 -22.16
N GLN A 196 21.42 17.43 -23.23
CA GLN A 196 21.58 18.22 -24.47
C GLN A 196 20.92 19.61 -24.35
N GLY A 197 20.30 19.90 -23.20
CA GLY A 197 19.54 21.11 -22.92
C GLY A 197 20.29 22.14 -22.07
N SER A 198 19.67 23.31 -21.92
CA SER A 198 20.08 24.27 -20.88
C SER A 198 19.33 23.94 -19.60
N PHE A 199 20.04 23.84 -18.47
CA PHE A 199 19.42 23.75 -17.15
C PHE A 199 18.39 24.87 -17.00
N PRO A 200 17.13 24.58 -16.58
CA PRO A 200 16.01 25.51 -16.74
C PRO A 200 16.08 26.74 -15.80
N THR A 201 16.96 26.69 -14.81
CA THR A 201 17.16 27.73 -13.78
C THR A 201 18.66 27.90 -13.49
N THR A 202 19.06 28.85 -12.65
CA THR A 202 20.44 28.90 -12.14
C THR A 202 20.70 27.85 -11.06
N THR A 203 19.67 27.49 -10.31
CA THR A 203 19.71 26.59 -9.15
C THR A 203 18.39 25.85 -9.04
N GLY A 204 18.45 24.55 -8.81
CA GLY A 204 17.28 23.73 -8.49
C GLY A 204 17.66 22.63 -7.51
N TYR A 205 16.71 21.76 -7.22
CA TYR A 205 16.82 20.76 -6.19
C TYR A 205 16.28 19.42 -6.70
N SER A 206 17.00 18.34 -6.47
CA SER A 206 16.57 17.01 -6.88
C SER A 206 16.31 16.12 -5.65
N PRO A 207 15.30 15.23 -5.73
CA PRO A 207 15.13 14.17 -4.75
C PRO A 207 16.23 13.12 -4.88
N LEU A 208 16.54 12.48 -3.76
CA LEU A 208 17.52 11.40 -3.63
C LEU A 208 16.86 10.06 -3.33
N LEU A 209 15.69 10.10 -2.71
CA LEU A 209 14.90 8.96 -2.30
C LEU A 209 13.82 8.68 -3.34
N TRP A 210 13.89 7.49 -3.90
CA TRP A 210 13.02 7.02 -4.96
C TRP A 210 12.42 5.66 -4.62
N PHE A 211 11.29 5.37 -5.23
CA PHE A 211 10.80 4.02 -5.45
C PHE A 211 10.75 3.76 -6.94
N ILE A 212 11.22 2.60 -7.35
CA ILE A 212 11.35 2.25 -8.75
C ILE A 212 10.59 0.97 -9.00
N VAL A 213 9.71 0.97 -9.99
CA VAL A 213 9.07 -0.24 -10.49
C VAL A 213 9.09 -0.23 -12.02
N GLY A 214 9.27 -1.39 -12.63
CA GLY A 214 9.29 -1.45 -14.08
C GLY A 214 9.07 -2.84 -14.63
N SER A 215 8.92 -2.89 -15.95
CA SER A 215 8.70 -4.11 -16.72
C SER A 215 9.61 -4.15 -17.93
N PHE A 216 10.18 -5.33 -18.21
CA PHE A 216 11.18 -5.54 -19.26
C PHE A 216 10.70 -6.52 -20.31
N GLU A 217 10.99 -6.21 -21.57
CA GLU A 217 10.93 -7.21 -22.64
C GLU A 217 12.29 -7.90 -22.79
N SER A 218 12.35 -9.20 -22.46
CA SER A 218 13.50 -10.00 -22.87
C SER A 218 13.54 -10.16 -24.40
N GLY A 219 14.63 -9.70 -25.03
CA GLY A 219 14.99 -10.08 -26.40
C GLY A 219 14.20 -9.45 -27.56
N GLN A 220 13.34 -8.44 -27.35
CA GLN A 220 12.65 -7.72 -28.42
C GLN A 220 13.29 -6.35 -28.70
N ARG A 221 13.47 -6.02 -29.99
CA ARG A 221 14.17 -4.79 -30.43
C ARG A 221 13.28 -3.55 -30.51
N ARG A 222 11.95 -3.66 -30.36
CA ARG A 222 11.01 -2.54 -30.44
C ARG A 222 9.78 -2.86 -29.58
N LEU A 223 9.58 -2.09 -28.52
CA LEU A 223 8.35 -2.11 -27.73
C LEU A 223 7.19 -1.67 -28.62
N GLY A 224 6.21 -2.56 -28.84
CA GLY A 224 4.89 -2.15 -29.28
C GLY A 224 4.19 -1.50 -28.09
N SER A 225 3.74 -0.26 -28.26
CA SER A 225 3.06 0.54 -27.23
C SER A 225 2.18 -0.30 -26.29
N ASN A 226 2.51 -0.29 -25.00
CA ASN A 226 1.70 -0.74 -23.85
C ASN A 226 1.58 -2.25 -23.58
N ALA A 227 2.20 -3.16 -24.33
CA ALA A 227 2.03 -4.60 -24.07
C ALA A 227 2.61 -5.07 -22.71
N ASN A 228 3.44 -4.24 -22.07
CA ASN A 228 4.14 -4.55 -20.82
C ASN A 228 4.04 -3.42 -19.77
N ASP A 229 2.99 -2.59 -19.83
CA ASP A 229 2.74 -1.58 -18.80
C ASP A 229 2.38 -2.25 -17.47
N TYR A 230 3.30 -2.19 -16.51
CA TYR A 230 3.22 -2.93 -15.26
C TYR A 230 1.91 -2.70 -14.48
N ILE A 231 1.54 -1.43 -14.30
CA ILE A 231 0.39 -1.05 -13.48
C ILE A 231 -0.89 -1.48 -14.18
N SER A 232 -0.98 -1.23 -15.49
CA SER A 232 -2.11 -1.67 -16.31
C SER A 232 -2.24 -3.19 -16.36
N SER A 233 -1.13 -3.93 -16.45
CA SER A 233 -1.15 -5.39 -16.64
C SER A 233 -1.48 -6.17 -15.38
N ASN A 234 -1.23 -5.61 -14.19
CA ASN A 234 -1.39 -6.31 -12.90
C ASN A 234 -2.68 -5.94 -12.16
N GLY A 235 -3.59 -5.19 -12.78
CA GLY A 235 -4.88 -4.87 -12.20
C GLY A 235 -4.81 -3.90 -11.03
N PHE A 236 -3.70 -3.14 -10.92
CA PHE A 236 -3.52 -2.09 -9.91
C PHE A 236 -4.35 -0.82 -10.20
N GLY A 237 -5.10 -0.78 -11.30
CA GLY A 237 -5.90 0.37 -11.69
C GLY A 237 -5.16 1.29 -12.64
N ALA A 238 -5.36 2.60 -12.48
CA ALA A 238 -4.69 3.63 -13.26
C ALA A 238 -3.32 3.98 -12.65
N ALA A 239 -2.38 4.48 -13.46
CA ALA A 239 -1.02 4.77 -13.01
C ALA A 239 -0.98 5.88 -11.96
N GLU A 240 -1.85 6.86 -12.11
CA GLU A 240 -2.09 7.95 -11.19
C GLU A 240 -2.53 7.52 -9.78
N ASP A 241 -3.24 6.39 -9.69
CA ASP A 241 -3.78 5.84 -8.44
C ASP A 241 -2.81 4.84 -7.79
N TYR A 242 -1.70 4.50 -8.48
CA TYR A 242 -0.75 3.53 -7.99
C TYR A 242 0.30 4.21 -7.11
N HIS A 243 0.41 3.70 -5.89
CA HIS A 243 1.33 4.21 -4.90
C HIS A 243 2.17 3.04 -4.39
N PRO A 244 3.50 3.05 -4.59
CA PRO A 244 4.36 2.06 -3.98
C PRO A 244 4.40 2.31 -2.47
N TYR A 245 3.87 1.36 -1.71
CA TYR A 245 3.96 1.33 -0.25
C TYR A 245 4.92 0.21 0.14
N ILE A 246 5.98 0.53 0.88
CA ILE A 246 7.07 -0.42 1.11
C ILE A 246 7.04 -0.97 2.53
N GLY A 247 6.79 -2.28 2.62
CA GLY A 247 7.23 -3.17 3.70
C GLY A 247 8.42 -4.05 3.26
N THR A 248 9.28 -3.54 2.36
CA THR A 248 10.45 -4.25 1.81
C THR A 248 11.74 -3.60 2.31
N THR A 249 12.64 -4.38 2.91
CA THR A 249 13.94 -3.90 3.44
C THR A 249 15.07 -3.92 2.41
N ASP A 250 14.75 -4.13 1.13
CA ASP A 250 15.75 -4.36 0.08
C ASP A 250 16.35 -3.02 -0.38
N GLN A 251 17.56 -2.70 0.09
CA GLN A 251 18.34 -1.56 -0.42
C GLN A 251 19.24 -1.99 -1.59
N PHE A 252 19.25 -1.19 -2.66
CA PHE A 252 20.13 -1.43 -3.82
C PHE A 252 21.49 -0.76 -3.65
N THR A 253 22.52 -1.47 -4.13
CA THR A 253 23.90 -0.97 -4.19
C THR A 253 24.57 -1.30 -5.54
N GLN A 254 23.83 -1.32 -6.68
CA GLN A 254 24.31 -1.13 -8.09
C GLN A 254 23.87 -2.17 -9.16
N ASP A 255 23.04 -3.19 -8.88
CA ASP A 255 22.62 -4.13 -9.96
C ASP A 255 21.18 -4.65 -9.80
N ILE A 256 20.27 -4.24 -10.69
CA ILE A 256 18.88 -4.75 -10.75
C ILE A 256 18.63 -5.71 -11.91
N SER A 257 19.67 -6.09 -12.66
CA SER A 257 19.54 -6.85 -13.91
C SER A 257 18.85 -8.23 -13.75
N ALA A 258 18.87 -8.79 -12.54
CA ALA A 258 18.19 -10.04 -12.18
C ALA A 258 16.74 -9.85 -11.67
N HIS A 259 16.35 -8.62 -11.33
CA HIS A 259 15.01 -8.29 -10.85
C HIS A 259 14.04 -8.22 -12.03
N THR A 260 13.50 -9.39 -12.36
CA THR A 260 12.39 -9.58 -13.31
C THR A 260 11.02 -9.48 -12.63
N GLY A 261 11.01 -9.02 -11.37
CA GLY A 261 9.87 -9.05 -10.48
C GLY A 261 9.15 -7.70 -10.39
N TYR A 262 7.83 -7.81 -10.46
CA TYR A 262 6.78 -6.83 -10.21
C TYR A 262 6.78 -6.23 -8.79
N THR A 263 7.93 -5.82 -8.27
CA THR A 263 8.10 -5.31 -6.91
C THR A 263 8.59 -3.87 -6.98
N ALA A 264 7.98 -2.97 -6.20
CA ALA A 264 8.50 -1.62 -6.02
C ALA A 264 9.78 -1.67 -5.17
N LEU A 265 10.83 -0.99 -5.64
CA LEU A 265 12.17 -1.07 -5.10
C LEU A 265 12.57 0.29 -4.51
N PRO A 266 12.92 0.39 -3.21
CA PRO A 266 13.45 1.63 -2.67
C PRO A 266 14.87 1.87 -3.20
N TYR A 267 15.13 3.09 -3.64
CA TYR A 267 16.38 3.49 -4.26
C TYR A 267 16.87 4.81 -3.68
N ASN A 268 18.07 4.80 -3.12
CA ASN A 268 18.76 6.02 -2.67
C ASN A 268 19.82 6.36 -3.70
N ASP A 269 19.58 7.44 -4.43
CA ASP A 269 20.49 7.99 -5.40
C ASP A 269 21.71 8.56 -4.67
N THR A 270 22.83 7.86 -4.84
CA THR A 270 24.13 8.20 -4.27
C THR A 270 25.19 8.34 -5.36
N GLY A 271 24.74 8.47 -6.61
CA GLY A 271 25.55 8.53 -7.79
C GLY A 271 26.44 9.77 -7.87
N ASP A 272 27.18 9.87 -8.96
CA ASP A 272 27.99 11.07 -9.23
C ASP A 272 27.12 12.26 -9.65
N TYR A 273 25.82 12.02 -9.88
CA TYR A 273 24.86 13.01 -10.30
C TYR A 273 23.50 12.91 -9.59
N PRO A 274 23.46 13.23 -8.27
CA PRO A 274 22.30 12.96 -7.45
C PRO A 274 21.02 13.64 -7.96
N GLY A 275 19.96 12.85 -8.11
CA GLY A 275 18.71 13.20 -8.78
C GLY A 275 18.55 12.62 -10.18
N CYS A 276 19.57 11.97 -10.72
CA CYS A 276 19.60 11.39 -12.05
C CYS A 276 19.74 9.88 -11.99
N ILE A 277 18.67 9.17 -12.33
CA ILE A 277 18.70 7.71 -12.32
C ILE A 277 19.05 7.22 -13.72
N THR A 278 20.20 6.57 -13.83
CA THR A 278 20.60 5.90 -15.08
C THR A 278 20.14 4.45 -15.06
N TYR A 279 19.21 4.13 -15.94
CA TYR A 279 18.72 2.77 -16.08
C TYR A 279 19.71 1.90 -16.86
N CYS A 280 20.18 2.40 -18.00
CA CYS A 280 21.08 1.66 -18.88
C CYS A 280 22.07 2.59 -19.57
N GLY A 281 23.32 2.13 -19.70
CA GLY A 281 24.42 2.89 -20.31
C GLY A 281 25.27 3.63 -19.28
N ASN A 282 26.35 4.24 -19.74
CA ASN A 282 27.38 4.88 -18.90
C ASN A 282 27.62 6.33 -19.34
N ASP A 283 26.54 7.04 -19.65
CA ASP A 283 26.64 8.41 -20.17
C ASP A 283 26.11 9.45 -19.15
N PHE A 284 25.40 9.06 -18.08
CA PHE A 284 24.51 9.96 -17.32
C PHE A 284 24.59 9.93 -15.79
N ASP A 285 24.84 8.79 -15.16
CA ASP A 285 25.19 8.64 -13.74
C ASP A 285 25.90 7.31 -13.61
N ASP A 286 27.21 7.37 -13.87
CA ASP A 286 28.05 6.17 -13.88
C ASP A 286 28.30 5.66 -12.47
N GLY A 287 28.02 6.49 -11.44
CA GLY A 287 28.23 6.16 -10.04
C GLY A 287 27.24 5.13 -9.52
N ASP A 288 26.03 5.09 -10.08
CA ASP A 288 24.95 4.25 -9.60
C ASP A 288 24.02 3.68 -10.69
N THR A 289 24.50 3.61 -11.93
CA THR A 289 23.78 2.96 -13.04
C THR A 289 23.15 1.62 -12.63
N LEU A 290 21.84 1.50 -12.83
CA LEU A 290 21.05 0.33 -12.42
C LEU A 290 21.33 -0.93 -13.27
N ASN A 291 22.05 -0.77 -14.39
CA ASN A 291 22.45 -1.83 -15.31
C ASN A 291 21.27 -2.62 -15.87
N TRP A 292 20.17 -1.92 -16.16
CA TRP A 292 18.99 -2.56 -16.73
C TRP A 292 19.27 -3.09 -18.13
N PRO A 293 19.13 -4.40 -18.38
CA PRO A 293 19.72 -5.03 -19.55
C PRO A 293 18.92 -4.78 -20.84
N HIS A 294 17.68 -4.27 -20.73
CA HIS A 294 16.71 -4.22 -21.82
C HIS A 294 15.81 -2.98 -21.75
N ARG A 295 15.16 -2.70 -22.88
CA ARG A 295 14.15 -1.64 -23.00
C ARG A 295 12.92 -1.96 -22.15
N GLY A 296 12.27 -0.94 -21.62
CA GLY A 296 11.12 -1.14 -20.74
C GLY A 296 10.30 0.11 -20.47
N ILE A 297 9.33 -0.07 -19.58
CA ILE A 297 8.57 1.00 -18.94
C ILE A 297 8.98 1.01 -17.47
N ASN A 298 9.25 2.20 -16.94
CA ASN A 298 9.54 2.42 -15.53
C ASN A 298 8.58 3.44 -14.95
N TYR A 299 8.32 3.32 -13.66
CA TYR A 299 7.75 4.36 -12.83
C TYR A 299 8.70 4.65 -11.68
N MET A 300 9.08 5.92 -11.59
CA MET A 300 9.79 6.50 -10.47
C MET A 300 8.80 7.23 -9.60
N PHE A 301 8.82 6.94 -8.31
CA PHE A 301 8.01 7.65 -7.33
C PHE A 301 8.94 8.30 -6.33
N THR A 302 8.64 9.53 -5.96
CA THR A 302 9.32 10.21 -4.86
C THR A 302 8.30 10.97 -4.05
N TYR A 303 8.48 10.97 -2.73
CA TYR A 303 7.60 11.69 -1.83
C TYR A 303 8.31 12.93 -1.33
N ILE A 304 7.61 14.05 -1.41
CA ILE A 304 8.03 15.34 -0.91
C ILE A 304 7.10 15.74 0.24
N TYR A 305 7.68 15.93 1.42
CA TYR A 305 6.98 16.44 2.59
C TYR A 305 7.13 17.96 2.64
N ASN A 306 6.01 18.66 2.64
CA ASN A 306 5.93 20.08 2.95
C ASN A 306 5.65 20.24 4.45
N PRO A 307 6.64 20.64 5.27
CA PRO A 307 6.45 20.78 6.70
C PRO A 307 5.66 22.02 7.10
N THR A 308 5.37 22.92 6.16
CA THR A 308 4.70 24.17 6.51
C THR A 308 3.19 24.01 6.55
N ALA A 309 2.54 24.86 7.34
CA ALA A 309 1.09 24.90 7.42
C ALA A 309 0.39 25.46 6.15
N SER A 310 1.14 25.88 5.13
CA SER A 310 0.62 26.49 3.90
C SER A 310 1.09 25.73 2.66
N ALA A 311 0.29 25.75 1.61
CA ALA A 311 0.71 25.19 0.34
C ALA A 311 1.82 26.06 -0.28
N MET A 312 2.73 25.43 -1.02
CA MET A 312 3.82 26.10 -1.75
C MET A 312 3.67 25.89 -3.24
N ASP A 313 3.88 26.92 -4.04
CA ASP A 313 3.98 26.75 -5.49
C ASP A 313 5.43 26.46 -5.88
N ILE A 314 5.66 25.37 -6.61
CA ILE A 314 6.99 25.02 -7.12
C ILE A 314 6.92 24.70 -8.60
N ASP A 315 8.01 24.94 -9.32
CA ASP A 315 8.18 24.47 -10.69
C ASP A 315 8.90 23.14 -10.69
N ILE A 316 8.42 22.22 -11.54
CA ILE A 316 9.07 20.96 -11.85
C ILE A 316 9.44 20.96 -13.33
N SER A 317 10.70 20.64 -13.63
CA SER A 317 11.08 20.14 -14.96
C SER A 317 11.56 18.70 -14.88
N CYS A 318 11.26 17.96 -15.93
CA CYS A 318 11.80 16.63 -16.16
C CYS A 318 12.82 16.67 -17.28
N GLN A 319 13.77 15.74 -17.24
CA GLN A 319 14.57 15.34 -18.38
C GLN A 319 14.62 13.83 -18.39
N VAL A 320 14.22 13.24 -19.50
CA VAL A 320 14.09 11.79 -19.68
C VAL A 320 14.62 11.46 -21.06
N ASP A 321 15.38 10.38 -21.23
CA ASP A 321 15.64 9.85 -22.58
C ASP A 321 14.36 9.14 -23.06
N ASP A 322 13.86 9.53 -24.23
CA ASP A 322 12.61 9.07 -24.87
C ASP A 322 11.29 9.68 -24.36
N ILE A 323 10.35 8.88 -23.84
CA ILE A 323 8.95 9.29 -23.58
C ILE A 323 8.69 9.32 -22.08
N TYR A 324 7.97 10.34 -21.61
CA TYR A 324 7.55 10.41 -20.21
C TYR A 324 6.12 10.91 -20.01
N THR A 325 5.63 10.69 -18.79
CA THR A 325 4.43 11.32 -18.25
C THR A 325 4.67 11.60 -16.77
N LEU A 326 4.34 12.81 -16.34
CA LEU A 326 4.49 13.30 -14.97
C LEU A 326 3.11 13.41 -14.31
N TRP A 327 2.99 12.84 -13.11
CA TRP A 327 1.85 13.08 -12.23
C TRP A 327 2.32 13.64 -10.89
N VAL A 328 1.49 14.50 -10.32
CA VAL A 328 1.64 15.01 -8.96
C VAL A 328 0.33 14.79 -8.22
N ASN A 329 0.39 14.07 -7.11
CA ASN A 329 -0.80 13.69 -6.33
C ASN A 329 -1.91 13.05 -7.20
N GLY A 330 -1.52 12.20 -8.16
CA GLY A 330 -2.44 11.54 -9.09
C GLY A 330 -2.99 12.42 -10.23
N VAL A 331 -2.65 13.72 -10.27
CA VAL A 331 -3.03 14.60 -11.38
C VAL A 331 -1.95 14.59 -12.45
N ALA A 332 -2.32 14.36 -13.71
CA ALA A 332 -1.37 14.41 -14.83
C ALA A 332 -1.00 15.86 -15.13
N GLU A 333 0.26 16.20 -14.90
CA GLU A 333 0.77 17.58 -15.01
C GLU A 333 1.51 17.82 -16.33
N ASP A 334 2.23 16.81 -16.82
CA ASP A 334 3.01 16.94 -18.05
C ASP A 334 3.18 15.61 -18.80
N TYR A 335 3.45 15.70 -20.10
CA TYR A 335 3.85 14.58 -20.93
C TYR A 335 4.69 15.07 -22.11
N GLY A 336 5.68 14.26 -22.49
CA GLY A 336 6.57 14.64 -23.57
C GLY A 336 7.30 13.47 -24.19
N SER A 337 8.02 13.81 -25.25
CA SER A 337 8.99 12.93 -25.88
C SER A 337 10.17 13.77 -26.37
N ASP A 338 11.37 13.61 -25.83
CA ASP A 338 12.59 14.13 -26.45
C ASP A 338 13.85 13.58 -25.78
N SER A 339 14.94 13.48 -26.55
CA SER A 339 16.18 12.85 -26.14
C SER A 339 17.09 13.83 -25.39
N ARG A 340 16.92 13.91 -24.06
CA ARG A 340 17.89 14.47 -23.09
C ARG A 340 17.88 16.00 -22.91
N VAL A 341 16.77 16.67 -23.21
CA VAL A 341 16.62 18.12 -22.97
C VAL A 341 15.70 18.34 -21.77
N TRP A 342 15.96 19.37 -20.97
CA TRP A 342 15.03 19.81 -19.94
C TRP A 342 13.74 20.32 -20.59
N HIS A 343 12.61 19.77 -20.15
CA HIS A 343 11.29 20.22 -20.60
C HIS A 343 10.88 21.52 -19.92
N ASP A 344 9.98 22.27 -20.55
CA ASP A 344 9.41 23.50 -19.97
C ASP A 344 8.82 23.19 -18.59
N PRO A 345 9.01 24.05 -17.59
CA PRO A 345 8.54 23.78 -16.26
C PRO A 345 7.01 23.74 -16.18
N VAL A 346 6.52 22.89 -15.30
CA VAL A 346 5.13 22.92 -14.84
C VAL A 346 5.11 23.39 -13.39
N THR A 347 4.35 24.47 -13.15
CA THR A 347 4.09 24.97 -11.79
C THR A 347 3.02 24.10 -11.14
N ILE A 348 3.33 23.57 -9.96
CA ILE A 348 2.45 22.72 -9.15
C ILE A 348 2.31 23.29 -7.74
N THR A 349 1.22 22.94 -7.08
CA THR A 349 0.99 23.32 -5.68
C THR A 349 1.29 22.12 -4.76
N MET A 350 2.31 22.26 -3.93
CA MET A 350 2.68 21.32 -2.87
C MET A 350 1.84 21.60 -1.63
N ASN A 351 0.86 20.75 -1.36
CA ASN A 351 0.01 20.87 -0.17
C ASN A 351 0.82 20.66 1.12
N PRO A 352 0.39 21.23 2.26
CA PRO A 352 0.92 20.83 3.56
C PRO A 352 0.89 19.31 3.74
N GLY A 353 1.97 18.75 4.25
CA GLY A 353 2.12 17.30 4.40
C GLY A 353 2.71 16.62 3.17
N TYR A 354 2.23 15.41 2.88
CA TYR A 354 2.80 14.54 1.85
C TYR A 354 2.31 14.91 0.46
N ASN A 355 3.25 14.94 -0.47
CA ASN A 355 3.00 15.04 -1.90
C ASN A 355 3.76 13.91 -2.60
N ILE A 356 3.12 13.26 -3.56
CA ILE A 356 3.76 12.22 -4.38
C ILE A 356 3.99 12.76 -5.77
N ILE A 357 5.23 12.62 -6.24
CA ILE A 357 5.60 12.85 -7.64
C ILE A 357 5.82 11.49 -8.27
N THR A 358 5.13 11.24 -9.38
CA THR A 358 5.27 10.02 -10.17
C THR A 358 5.75 10.38 -11.57
N LEU A 359 6.87 9.82 -11.98
CA LEU A 359 7.39 9.94 -13.33
C LEU A 359 7.38 8.57 -14.00
N ARG A 360 6.53 8.39 -15.01
CA ARG A 360 6.58 7.22 -15.88
C ARG A 360 7.47 7.52 -17.05
N THR A 361 8.38 6.60 -17.35
CA THR A 361 9.34 6.72 -18.46
C THR A 361 9.28 5.48 -19.34
N ILE A 362 9.48 5.65 -20.64
CA ILE A 362 9.46 4.56 -21.63
C ILE A 362 10.70 4.66 -22.50
N ASP A 363 11.56 3.64 -22.45
CA ASP A 363 12.72 3.52 -23.35
C ASP A 363 12.26 3.07 -24.74
N THR A 364 12.43 3.93 -25.74
CA THR A 364 12.24 3.59 -27.16
C THR A 364 13.54 3.13 -27.83
N GLY A 365 14.68 3.34 -27.16
CA GLY A 365 15.88 2.54 -27.30
C GLY A 365 17.19 3.31 -27.20
N GLY A 366 18.12 2.79 -26.41
CA GLY A 366 19.49 3.32 -26.36
C GLY A 366 20.04 3.20 -24.95
N ASN A 367 20.80 4.22 -24.55
CA ASN A 367 20.99 4.50 -23.13
C ASN A 367 19.72 5.18 -22.62
N TRP A 368 19.44 5.09 -21.32
CA TRP A 368 18.19 5.56 -20.76
C TRP A 368 18.41 6.10 -19.36
N ASP A 369 18.01 7.34 -19.15
CA ASP A 369 18.03 8.04 -17.88
C ASP A 369 16.71 8.80 -17.65
N ALA A 370 16.47 9.12 -16.39
CA ALA A 370 15.38 10.01 -16.01
C ALA A 370 15.77 10.80 -14.77
N GLN A 371 15.39 12.08 -14.78
CA GLN A 371 15.63 12.98 -13.68
C GLN A 371 14.54 14.05 -13.57
N ILE A 372 14.34 14.53 -12.35
CA ILE A 372 13.49 15.70 -12.08
C ILE A 372 14.29 16.77 -11.36
N LEU A 373 13.90 18.02 -11.63
CA LEU A 373 14.42 19.20 -10.96
C LEU A 373 13.25 20.02 -10.45
N LEU A 374 13.33 20.39 -9.18
CA LEU A 374 12.37 21.20 -8.46
C LEU A 374 13.00 22.56 -8.18
N TRP A 375 12.27 23.66 -8.37
CA TRP A 375 12.72 24.97 -7.88
C TRP A 375 11.56 25.91 -7.58
N ASP A 376 11.86 26.91 -6.78
CA ASP A 376 10.92 27.96 -6.40
C ASP A 376 10.76 28.99 -7.52
N THR A 377 9.53 29.30 -7.88
CA THR A 377 9.18 30.41 -8.81
C THR A 377 8.44 31.55 -8.15
N GLY A 378 8.11 31.43 -6.87
CA GLY A 378 7.37 32.39 -6.08
C GLY A 378 8.24 33.34 -5.28
N ALA A 379 7.56 34.24 -4.56
CA ALA A 379 8.17 35.03 -3.51
C ALA A 379 7.50 34.67 -2.17
N VAL A 380 8.34 34.33 -1.19
CA VAL A 380 8.04 34.09 0.24
C VAL A 380 7.61 32.66 0.62
N ASP A 381 8.01 31.63 -0.13
CA ASP A 381 7.93 30.24 0.36
C ASP A 381 9.36 29.68 0.55
N PRO A 382 9.74 29.18 1.74
CA PRO A 382 11.08 28.65 1.97
C PRO A 382 11.20 27.28 1.32
N PHE A 383 11.44 27.20 0.01
CA PHE A 383 11.60 25.94 -0.74
C PHE A 383 12.59 24.97 -0.09
N THR A 384 13.65 25.49 0.55
CA THR A 384 14.65 24.69 1.28
C THR A 384 14.10 23.94 2.50
N SER A 385 12.84 24.19 2.88
CA SER A 385 12.15 23.45 3.94
C SER A 385 11.52 22.15 3.46
N LEU A 386 11.36 21.95 2.14
CA LEU A 386 10.83 20.69 1.60
C LEU A 386 11.81 19.54 1.88
N LEU A 387 11.24 18.42 2.31
CA LEU A 387 11.99 17.21 2.61
C LEU A 387 11.63 16.13 1.61
N ASN A 388 12.62 15.39 1.14
CA ASN A 388 12.39 14.15 0.44
C ASN A 388 12.33 13.01 1.43
N VAL A 389 11.27 12.21 1.38
CA VAL A 389 10.97 11.22 2.41
C VAL A 389 10.70 9.85 1.78
N TRP A 390 11.11 8.79 2.47
CA TRP A 390 10.54 7.46 2.25
C TRP A 390 9.40 7.24 3.24
N PRO A 391 8.13 7.23 2.79
CA PRO A 391 7.02 6.86 3.64
C PRO A 391 7.12 5.39 4.03
N ILE A 392 7.17 5.15 5.34
CA ILE A 392 7.15 3.80 5.91
C ILE A 392 5.70 3.31 6.08
N GLU A 393 4.71 4.23 6.10
CA GLU A 393 3.27 3.93 6.07
C GLU A 393 2.57 4.57 4.85
N PRO A 394 1.43 4.02 4.37
CA PRO A 394 0.55 4.71 3.42
C PRO A 394 0.08 6.03 4.04
N PRO A 395 0.33 7.20 3.42
CA PRO A 395 -0.06 8.45 4.02
C PRO A 395 -1.59 8.52 4.09
N THR A 396 -2.12 8.86 5.27
CA THR A 396 -3.55 8.78 5.62
C THR A 396 -4.31 10.10 5.43
N SER A 397 -3.67 11.09 4.79
CA SER A 397 -4.25 12.42 4.57
C SER A 397 -5.63 12.31 3.89
N SER A 398 -6.52 13.27 4.16
CA SER A 398 -7.78 13.45 3.42
C SER A 398 -7.68 14.60 2.40
N TYR A 399 -6.52 15.24 2.35
CA TYR A 399 -6.12 16.22 1.35
C TYR A 399 -5.25 15.48 0.32
N TRP A 400 -5.93 14.68 -0.49
CA TRP A 400 -5.39 14.14 -1.73
C TRP A 400 -6.18 14.75 -2.87
#